data_AF-A0A667X7X1-F1
#
_entry.id   AF-A0A667X7X1-F1
#
_cell.length_a   1.000
_cell.length_b   1.000
_cell.length_c   1.000
_cell.angle_alpha   90.00
_cell.angle_beta   90.00
_cell.angle_gamma   90.00
#
_symmetry.space_group_name_H-M   'P 1'
#
loop_
_entity.id
_entity.type
_entity.pdbx_description
1 polymer ?
#
loop_
_entity_poly.entity_id
_entity_poly.type
_entity_poly.pdbx_seq_one_letter_code
_entity_poly.pdbx_strand_id
1 'polypeptide(L)'
;MKTPPERSGITFEVGAQLEARDRHKNWYTASIEKIDYDKERVLIHYRQWSRRHDEWFPWSSPYLRPMERISLRRQEVDLDTVHV
;
A
#
# COMPACT_ATOMS: atom_id res chain seq x y z
N MET A 1 -7.38 -18.53 -14.87
CA MET A 1 -7.19 -17.33 -14.02
C MET A 1 -6.57 -17.77 -12.72
N LYS A 2 -5.45 -17.17 -12.32
CA LYS A 2 -4.82 -17.49 -11.03
C LYS A 2 -5.51 -16.70 -9.92
N THR A 3 -5.49 -17.22 -8.70
CA THR A 3 -6.05 -16.54 -7.53
C THR A 3 -4.94 -15.88 -6.71
N PRO A 4 -5.16 -14.68 -6.15
CA PRO A 4 -4.21 -14.07 -5.24
C PRO A 4 -3.93 -14.97 -4.02
N PRO A 5 -2.71 -14.95 -3.47
CA PRO A 5 -2.36 -15.78 -2.33
C PRO A 5 -3.06 -15.28 -1.06
N GLU A 6 -3.35 -16.21 -0.14
CA GLU A 6 -3.72 -15.84 1.22
C GLU A 6 -2.49 -15.27 1.92
N ARG A 7 -2.53 -13.97 2.22
CA ARG A 7 -1.48 -13.28 2.99
C ARG A 7 -2.13 -12.61 4.19
N SER A 8 -1.78 -13.07 5.39
CA SER A 8 -2.29 -12.52 6.64
C SER A 8 -2.17 -11.01 6.66
N GLY A 9 -3.31 -10.31 6.75
CA GLY A 9 -3.39 -8.85 6.82
C GLY A 9 -3.29 -8.10 5.48
N ILE A 10 -3.22 -8.79 4.34
CA ILE A 10 -3.32 -8.15 3.01
C ILE A 10 -4.59 -8.66 2.32
N THR A 11 -5.46 -7.74 1.94
CA THR A 11 -6.62 -8.03 1.08
C THR A 11 -6.28 -7.68 -0.36
N PHE A 12 -6.41 -8.64 -1.27
CA PHE A 12 -6.11 -8.45 -2.70
C PHE A 12 -7.35 -7.99 -3.47
N GLU A 13 -7.76 -6.76 -3.21
CA GLU A 13 -8.90 -6.10 -3.85
C GLU A 13 -8.51 -4.69 -4.29
N VAL A 14 -9.11 -4.21 -5.39
CA VAL A 14 -8.89 -2.82 -5.83
C VAL A 14 -9.41 -1.87 -4.75
N GLY A 15 -8.57 -0.90 -4.36
CA GLY A 15 -8.82 0.02 -3.26
C GLY A 15 -8.34 -0.46 -1.88
N ALA A 16 -7.98 -1.75 -1.73
CA ALA A 16 -7.44 -2.26 -0.47
C ALA A 16 -6.12 -1.57 -0.12
N GLN A 17 -5.96 -1.25 1.16
CA GLN A 17 -4.80 -0.53 1.67
C GLN A 17 -3.75 -1.47 2.24
N LEU A 18 -2.49 -1.14 2.00
CA LEU A 18 -1.31 -1.87 2.46
C LEU A 18 -0.13 -0.90 2.58
N GLU A 19 1.02 -1.39 3.02
CA GLU A 19 2.27 -0.65 2.90
C GLU A 19 3.17 -1.27 1.82
N ALA A 20 3.76 -0.42 0.99
CA ALA A 20 4.68 -0.81 -0.06
C ALA A 20 6.04 -0.17 0.15
N ARG A 21 7.11 -0.93 -0.10
CA ARG A 21 8.47 -0.44 -0.02
C ARG A 21 8.89 0.15 -1.37
N ASP A 22 9.38 1.39 -1.35
CA ASP A 22 9.88 2.05 -2.55
C ASP A 22 11.32 1.64 -2.89
N ARG A 23 11.86 2.22 -3.98
CA ARG A 23 13.23 1.99 -4.44
C ARG A 23 14.30 2.52 -3.48
N HIS A 24 13.95 3.50 -2.64
CA HIS A 24 14.82 4.05 -1.59
C HIS A 24 14.76 3.22 -0.29
N LYS A 25 14.05 2.09 -0.30
CA LYS A 25 13.90 1.14 0.81
C LYS A 25 13.05 1.66 1.97
N ASN A 26 12.23 2.69 1.73
CA ASN A 26 11.29 3.25 2.70
C ASN A 26 9.89 2.64 2.51
N TRP A 27 9.17 2.46 3.60
CA TRP A 27 7.79 1.97 3.59
C TRP A 27 6.80 3.13 3.56
N TYR A 28 5.79 3.04 2.70
CA TYR A 28 4.75 4.05 2.56
C TYR A 28 3.37 3.41 2.52
N THR A 29 2.38 4.12 3.04
CA THR A 29 0.97 3.75 2.84
C THR A 29 0.62 3.81 1.37
N ALA A 30 -0.03 2.75 0.88
CA ALA A 30 -0.39 2.60 -0.51
C ALA A 30 -1.72 1.86 -0.66
N SER A 31 -2.24 1.84 -1.88
CA SER A 31 -3.45 1.09 -2.24
C SER A 31 -3.24 0.28 -3.51
N ILE A 32 -3.97 -0.83 -3.63
CA ILE A 32 -4.03 -1.61 -4.86
C ILE A 32 -4.91 -0.86 -5.86
N GLU A 33 -4.32 -0.36 -6.94
CA GLU A 33 -5.04 0.33 -8.01
C GLU A 33 -5.59 -0.64 -9.05
N LYS A 34 -4.85 -1.71 -9.36
CA LYS A 34 -5.22 -2.75 -10.33
C LYS A 34 -4.65 -4.10 -9.94
N ILE A 35 -5.32 -5.17 -10.38
CA ILE A 35 -4.85 -6.55 -10.24
C ILE A 35 -4.75 -7.16 -11.64
N ASP A 36 -3.60 -7.76 -11.94
CA ASP A 36 -3.34 -8.50 -13.18
C ASP A 36 -3.17 -9.97 -12.79
N TYR A 37 -4.27 -10.72 -12.88
CA TYR A 37 -4.34 -12.12 -12.47
C TYR A 37 -3.52 -13.06 -13.35
N ASP A 38 -3.28 -12.69 -14.61
CA ASP A 38 -2.50 -13.51 -15.53
C ASP A 38 -1.00 -13.41 -15.23
N LYS A 39 -0.54 -12.23 -14.81
CA LYS A 39 0.85 -11.96 -14.45
C LYS A 39 1.12 -11.92 -12.95
N GLU A 40 0.13 -12.29 -12.13
CA GLU A 40 0.27 -12.45 -10.68
C GLU A 40 0.80 -11.21 -9.96
N ARG A 41 0.30 -10.04 -10.37
CA ARG A 41 0.83 -8.76 -9.94
C ARG A 41 -0.25 -7.73 -9.65
N VAL A 42 0.09 -6.79 -8.80
CA VAL A 42 -0.76 -5.67 -8.39
C VAL A 42 -0.09 -4.35 -8.74
N LEU A 43 -0.88 -3.40 -9.23
CA LEU A 43 -0.43 -2.03 -9.41
C LEU A 43 -0.63 -1.31 -8.09
N ILE A 44 0.45 -0.80 -7.51
CA ILE A 44 0.44 -0.09 -6.25
C ILE A 44 0.47 1.41 -6.50
N HIS A 45 -0.44 2.13 -5.88
CA HIS A 45 -0.45 3.59 -5.83
C HIS A 45 -0.04 4.06 -4.43
N TYR A 46 1.03 4.85 -4.35
CA TYR A 46 1.51 5.43 -3.09
C TYR A 46 0.66 6.63 -2.69
N ARG A 47 0.17 6.65 -1.44
CA ARG A 47 -0.71 7.71 -0.95
C ARG A 47 0.00 9.07 -1.00
N GLN A 48 -0.69 10.09 -1.50
CA GLN A 48 -0.19 11.47 -1.68
C GLN A 48 0.93 11.63 -2.72
N TRP A 49 1.26 10.58 -3.47
CA TRP A 49 2.27 10.67 -4.53
C TRP A 49 1.60 10.84 -5.90
N SER A 50 2.33 11.38 -6.86
CA SER A 50 1.86 11.40 -8.25
C SER A 50 1.77 9.97 -8.81
N ARG A 51 0.71 9.69 -9.59
CA ARG A 51 0.49 8.39 -10.27
C ARG A 51 1.64 7.93 -11.17
N ARG A 52 2.56 8.82 -11.54
CA ARG A 52 3.80 8.46 -12.25
C ARG A 52 4.72 7.51 -11.45
N HIS A 53 4.52 7.45 -10.13
CA HIS A 53 5.25 6.57 -9.23
C HIS A 53 4.53 5.24 -8.99
N ASP A 54 3.36 5.02 -9.61
CA ASP A 54 2.65 3.75 -9.49
C ASP A 54 3.52 2.63 -10.06
N GLU A 55 3.67 1.55 -9.30
CA GLU A 55 4.59 0.47 -9.64
C GLU A 55 3.89 -0.89 -9.55
N TRP A 56 4.19 -1.77 -10.50
CA TRP A 56 3.71 -3.14 -10.51
C TRP A 56 4.57 -4.02 -9.61
N PHE A 57 3.95 -4.71 -8.67
CA PHE A 57 4.59 -5.70 -7.80
C PHE A 57 4.01 -7.08 -8.03
N PRO A 58 4.82 -8.15 -8.04
CA PRO A 58 4.29 -9.49 -7.80
C PRO A 58 3.46 -9.48 -6.52
N TRP A 59 2.27 -10.07 -6.49
CA TRP A 59 1.42 -10.05 -5.28
C TRP A 59 2.06 -10.79 -4.08
N SER A 60 3.03 -11.66 -4.37
CA SER A 60 3.86 -12.39 -3.39
C SER A 60 5.09 -11.59 -2.96
N SER A 61 5.27 -10.36 -3.45
CA SER A 61 6.45 -9.55 -3.16
C SER A 61 6.62 -9.34 -1.65
N PRO A 62 7.84 -9.51 -1.10
CA PRO A 62 8.15 -9.20 0.29
C PRO A 62 8.15 -7.69 0.56
N TYR A 63 8.06 -6.87 -0.49
CA TYR A 63 7.95 -5.41 -0.41
C TYR A 63 6.52 -4.90 -0.30
N LEU A 64 5.56 -5.81 -0.14
CA LEU A 64 4.19 -5.51 0.26
C LEU A 64 3.95 -6.10 1.64
N ARG A 65 3.41 -5.31 2.57
CA ARG A 65 3.07 -5.78 3.92
C ARG A 65 1.70 -5.22 4.36
N PRO A 66 1.02 -5.87 5.32
CA PRO A 66 -0.18 -5.31 5.96
C PRO A 66 0.09 -3.91 6.51
N MET A 67 -0.92 -3.06 6.51
CA MET A 67 -0.83 -1.83 7.31
C MET A 67 -0.70 -2.20 8.79
N GLU A 68 0.23 -1.57 9.49
CA GLU A 68 0.19 -1.59 10.95
C GLU A 68 -1.12 -0.94 11.41
N ARG A 69 -2.02 -1.74 11.98
CA ARG A 69 -3.23 -1.22 12.62
C ARG A 69 -2.78 -0.56 13.92
N ILE A 70 -2.39 0.71 13.84
CA ILE A 70 -2.19 1.52 15.05
C ILE A 70 -3.53 1.51 15.79
N SER A 71 -3.59 0.83 16.94
CA SER A 71 -4.71 0.95 17.88
C SER A 71 -4.94 2.44 18.13
N LEU A 72 -6.16 2.91 17.86
CA LEU A 72 -6.63 4.31 17.83
C LEU A 72 -6.47 5.07 19.17
N ARG A 73 -5.28 5.11 19.77
CA ARG A 73 -5.03 5.88 20.99
C ARG A 73 -4.12 7.09 20.80
N ARG A 74 -3.56 7.32 19.62
CA ARG A 74 -2.82 8.56 19.32
C ARG A 74 -2.86 8.89 17.84
N GLN A 75 -3.72 9.83 17.46
CA GLN A 75 -3.44 10.80 16.39
C GLN A 75 -4.49 11.93 16.44
N GLU A 76 -4.43 12.72 17.51
CA GLU A 76 -4.81 14.14 17.50
C GLU A 76 -3.56 14.92 17.89
N VAL A 77 -2.64 15.09 16.95
CA VAL A 77 -1.67 16.19 16.91
C VAL A 77 -0.87 16.00 15.62
N ASP A 78 -1.27 16.69 14.56
CA ASP A 78 -0.37 17.50 13.71
C ASP A 78 -1.17 18.18 12.58
N LEU A 79 -2.08 19.09 12.93
CA LEU A 79 -2.66 20.08 12.03
C LEU A 79 -3.09 21.30 12.87
N ASP A 80 -2.14 22.01 13.49
CA ASP A 80 -2.26 23.45 13.78
C ASP A 80 -1.02 24.02 14.51
N THR A 81 0.13 24.07 13.85
CA THR A 81 1.13 25.11 14.17
C THR A 81 1.92 25.48 12.92
N VAL A 82 1.25 26.14 11.98
CA VAL A 82 1.86 27.25 11.24
C VAL A 82 0.80 28.34 11.11
N HIS A 83 1.17 29.57 11.52
CA HIS A 83 0.42 30.83 11.49
C HIS A 83 -0.39 31.18 12.74
N VAL A 84 0.27 31.80 13.73
CA VAL A 84 0.12 33.23 14.08
C VAL A 84 1.39 33.73 14.76
#